data_AF-A0A961WXT5-F1
#
_entry.id   AF-A0A961WXT5-F1
#
_cell.length_a   1.000
_cell.length_b   1.000
_cell.length_c   1.000
_cell.angle_alpha   90.00
_cell.angle_beta   90.00
_cell.angle_gamma   90.00
#
_symmetry.space_group_name_H-M   'P 1'
#
loop_
_entity.id
_entity.type
_entity.pdbx_description
1 polymer ?
#
loop_
_entity_poly.entity_id
_entity_poly.type
_entity_poly.pdbx_seq_one_letter_code
_entity_poly.pdbx_strand_id
1 'polypeptide(L)'
;MQPRSILFAGRRNAARSLIAESCFNAADVAEWRAFSAGWSPGEAADREALSVLKNNGLPSEGLQPKAIELFFLEGAPRIDLCIFMDENSLGIALPDHGNAICWRVPDPSLDPSPAAYLRVLDLVGHAIAGLIVSGSIEPRFPVAAVTPACNSHAA
;
A
#
# COMPACT_ATOMS: atom_id res chain seq x y z
N MET A 1 13.38 -20.96 2.73
CA MET A 1 13.13 -19.86 1.78
C MET A 1 12.74 -18.63 2.58
N GLN A 2 13.15 -17.43 2.17
CA GLN A 2 12.62 -16.22 2.84
C GLN A 2 11.17 -16.00 2.38
N PRO A 3 10.26 -15.58 3.27
CA PRO A 3 8.89 -15.27 2.88
C PRO A 3 8.87 -14.12 1.88
N ARG A 4 7.95 -14.18 0.92
CA ARG A 4 7.72 -13.12 -0.06
C ARG A 4 7.07 -11.93 0.60
N SER A 5 7.40 -10.73 0.15
CA SER A 5 6.87 -9.50 0.76
C SER A 5 6.10 -8.63 -0.22
N ILE A 6 4.99 -8.07 0.25
CA ILE A 6 4.20 -7.07 -0.46
C ILE A 6 4.26 -5.73 0.29
N LEU A 7 4.49 -4.63 -0.41
CA LEU A 7 4.53 -3.28 0.13
C LEU A 7 3.36 -2.45 -0.39
N PHE A 8 2.50 -1.97 0.51
CA PHE A 8 1.47 -0.97 0.19
C PHE A 8 2.03 0.44 0.42
N ALA A 9 2.29 1.15 -0.67
CA ALA A 9 2.90 2.49 -0.66
C ALA A 9 1.84 3.58 -0.89
N GLY A 10 1.83 4.60 -0.05
CA GLY A 10 1.00 5.79 -0.24
C GLY A 10 1.64 6.99 0.44
N ARG A 11 1.19 8.22 0.13
CA ARG A 11 1.90 9.43 0.57
C ARG A 11 2.21 9.48 2.06
N ARG A 12 1.16 9.39 2.88
CA ARG A 12 1.24 9.59 4.34
C ARG A 12 1.38 8.32 5.14
N ASN A 13 1.10 7.16 4.56
CA ASN A 13 1.01 5.90 5.31
C ASN A 13 0.18 6.00 6.60
N ALA A 14 -0.96 6.69 6.53
CA ALA A 14 -1.80 6.93 7.71
C ALA A 14 -3.16 6.23 7.65
N ALA A 15 -3.71 5.98 6.45
CA ALA A 15 -5.03 5.37 6.28
C ALA A 15 -5.00 4.21 5.28
N ARG A 16 -5.14 4.51 3.98
CA ARG A 16 -5.29 3.53 2.88
C ARG A 16 -4.28 2.38 2.93
N SER A 17 -2.98 2.69 3.02
CA SER A 17 -1.95 1.65 3.02
C SER A 17 -1.85 0.86 4.34
N LEU A 18 -2.20 1.46 5.49
CA LEU A 18 -2.30 0.72 6.76
C LEU A 18 -3.50 -0.24 6.77
N ILE A 19 -4.63 0.20 6.21
CA ILE A 19 -5.81 -0.66 6.00
C ILE A 19 -5.42 -1.84 5.11
N ALA A 20 -4.72 -1.60 4.01
CA ALA A 20 -4.27 -2.66 3.11
C ALA A 20 -3.27 -3.64 3.76
N GLU A 21 -2.29 -3.15 4.53
CA GLU A 21 -1.38 -4.02 5.30
C GLU A 21 -2.16 -4.93 6.25
N SER A 22 -3.12 -4.37 6.99
CA SER A 22 -3.96 -5.12 7.93
C SER A 22 -4.81 -6.18 7.22
N CYS A 23 -5.54 -5.80 6.18
CA CYS A 23 -6.39 -6.72 5.42
C CYS A 23 -5.59 -7.88 4.82
N PHE A 24 -4.40 -7.61 4.27
CA PHE A 24 -3.60 -8.64 3.65
C PHE A 24 -3.03 -9.61 4.68
N ASN A 25 -2.50 -9.10 5.80
CA ASN A 25 -1.98 -9.94 6.87
C ASN A 25 -3.11 -10.75 7.56
N ALA A 26 -4.33 -10.21 7.64
CA ALA A 26 -5.49 -10.94 8.15
C ALA A 26 -5.97 -12.07 7.23
N ALA A 27 -5.69 -11.97 5.92
CA ALA A 27 -6.00 -13.03 4.96
C ALA A 27 -5.05 -14.25 5.07
N ASP A 28 -3.99 -14.15 5.87
CA ASP A 28 -3.04 -15.24 6.19
C ASP A 28 -2.54 -16.00 4.95
N VAL A 29 -2.08 -15.23 3.95
CA VAL A 29 -1.60 -15.79 2.69
C VAL A 29 -0.26 -16.48 2.94
N ALA A 30 -0.22 -17.81 2.74
CA ALA A 30 0.95 -18.64 3.00
C ALA A 30 2.22 -18.09 2.34
N GLU A 31 3.31 -18.01 3.11
CA GLU A 31 4.63 -17.51 2.69
C GLU A 31 4.67 -16.03 2.27
N TRP A 32 3.59 -15.26 2.45
CA TRP A 32 3.56 -13.82 2.18
C TRP A 32 3.50 -13.00 3.46
N ARG A 33 4.13 -11.83 3.42
CA ARG A 33 4.01 -10.82 4.47
C ARG A 33 3.75 -9.45 3.88
N ALA A 34 2.75 -8.74 4.41
CA ALA A 34 2.48 -7.36 4.03
C ALA A 34 3.18 -6.36 4.94
N PHE A 35 3.63 -5.29 4.30
CA PHE A 35 4.11 -4.07 4.89
C PHE A 35 3.42 -2.88 4.23
N SER A 36 3.48 -1.72 4.88
CA SER A 36 3.12 -0.45 4.27
C SER A 36 4.09 0.64 4.65
N ALA A 37 4.22 1.65 3.78
CA ALA A 37 5.09 2.81 3.98
C ALA A 37 4.60 4.02 3.19
N GLY A 38 5.25 5.17 3.43
CA GLY A 38 5.02 6.38 2.67
C GLY A 38 6.25 7.24 2.47
N TRP A 39 6.24 8.03 1.40
CA TRP A 39 7.33 8.96 1.05
C TRP A 39 7.20 10.32 1.74
N SER A 40 6.10 10.56 2.45
CA SER A 40 5.93 11.70 3.36
C SER A 40 5.06 11.25 4.55
N PRO A 41 5.59 10.36 5.42
CA PRO A 41 4.81 9.71 6.47
C PRO A 41 4.11 10.71 7.38
N GLY A 42 2.88 10.38 7.79
CA GLY A 42 2.18 11.12 8.82
C GLY A 42 2.84 10.94 10.19
N GLU A 43 2.58 11.87 11.11
CA GLU A 43 3.06 11.77 12.49
C GLU A 43 2.39 10.63 13.27
N ALA A 44 1.16 10.30 12.91
CA ALA A 44 0.37 9.24 13.52
C ALA A 44 -0.54 8.55 12.49
N ALA A 45 -0.94 7.33 12.82
CA ALA A 45 -1.97 6.61 12.08
C ALA A 45 -3.30 7.38 12.16
N ASP A 46 -4.08 7.31 11.10
CA ASP A 46 -5.40 7.89 11.04
C ASP A 46 -6.32 7.16 12.03
N ARG A 47 -6.95 7.92 12.93
CA ARG A 47 -7.78 7.37 14.00
C ARG A 47 -8.98 6.60 13.45
N GLU A 48 -9.60 7.09 12.40
CA GLU A 48 -10.77 6.43 11.81
C GLU A 48 -10.35 5.17 11.05
N ALA A 49 -9.18 5.17 10.41
CA ALA A 49 -8.61 3.95 9.82
C ALA A 49 -8.41 2.84 10.87
N LEU A 50 -7.83 3.16 12.02
CA LEU A 50 -7.69 2.20 13.12
C LEU A 50 -9.05 1.76 13.68
N SER A 51 -9.99 2.70 13.83
CA SER A 51 -11.36 2.44 14.30
C SER A 51 -12.08 1.44 13.40
N VAL A 52 -12.07 1.63 12.08
CA VAL A 52 -12.73 0.69 11.15
C VAL A 52 -12.09 -0.68 11.15
N LEU A 53 -10.75 -0.77 11.25
CA LEU A 53 -10.07 -2.07 11.34
C LEU A 53 -10.52 -2.82 12.59
N LYS A 54 -10.44 -2.17 13.75
CA LYS A 54 -10.85 -2.76 15.03
C LYS A 54 -12.31 -3.19 15.03
N ASN A 55 -13.22 -2.35 14.53
CA ASN A 55 -14.65 -2.64 14.51
C ASN A 55 -15.02 -3.79 13.57
N ASN A 56 -14.16 -4.09 12.58
CA ASN A 56 -14.33 -5.21 11.66
C ASN A 56 -13.48 -6.44 12.04
N GLY A 57 -12.90 -6.47 13.26
CA GLY A 57 -12.11 -7.60 13.74
C GLY A 57 -10.77 -7.79 13.04
N LEU A 58 -10.24 -6.74 12.41
CA LEU A 58 -8.95 -6.77 11.71
C LEU A 58 -7.81 -6.28 12.64
N PRO A 59 -6.59 -6.82 12.48
CA PRO A 59 -5.44 -6.39 13.27
C PRO A 59 -5.17 -4.89 13.11
N SER A 60 -5.06 -4.16 14.20
CA SER A 60 -4.78 -2.72 14.15
C SER A 60 -3.70 -2.26 15.12
N GLU A 61 -3.29 -3.15 16.02
CA GLU A 61 -2.24 -2.93 17.00
C GLU A 61 -0.87 -2.81 16.31
N GLY A 62 -0.09 -1.80 16.68
CA GLY A 62 1.24 -1.57 16.15
C GLY A 62 1.30 -0.96 14.74
N LEU A 63 0.14 -0.72 14.11
CA LEU A 63 0.08 0.01 12.84
C LEU A 63 0.46 1.47 13.07
N GLN A 64 1.51 1.90 12.38
CA GLN A 64 2.00 3.27 12.43
C GLN A 64 2.58 3.69 11.08
N PRO A 65 2.50 4.98 10.74
CA PRO A 65 3.19 5.51 9.58
C PRO A 65 4.69 5.24 9.66
N LYS A 66 5.27 4.82 8.55
CA LYS A 66 6.71 4.59 8.43
C LYS A 66 7.24 5.04 7.07
N ALA A 67 8.49 5.49 7.09
CA ALA A 67 9.20 6.02 5.94
C ALA A 67 9.53 4.90 4.94
N ILE A 68 9.31 5.16 3.64
CA ILE A 68 9.62 4.19 2.58
C ILE A 68 11.13 3.91 2.47
N GLU A 69 11.95 4.88 2.88
CA GLU A 69 13.41 4.83 2.95
C GLU A 69 13.91 3.67 3.82
N LEU A 70 13.13 3.24 4.82
CA LEU A 70 13.48 2.08 5.66
C LEU A 70 13.62 0.79 4.85
N PHE A 71 12.94 0.69 3.70
CA PHE A 71 12.98 -0.48 2.83
C PHE A 71 14.17 -0.50 1.87
N PHE A 72 14.96 0.58 1.84
CA PHE A 72 16.22 0.66 1.08
C PHE A 72 17.45 0.33 1.93
N LEU A 73 17.28 0.23 3.25
CA LEU A 73 18.37 -0.03 4.18
C LEU A 73 18.88 -1.47 4.01
N GLU A 74 20.16 -1.66 4.30
CA GLU A 74 20.74 -3.00 4.39
C GLU A 74 20.00 -3.83 5.44
N GLY A 75 19.61 -5.05 5.07
CA GLY A 75 18.83 -5.95 5.92
C GLY A 75 17.32 -5.67 5.95
N ALA A 76 16.83 -4.68 5.21
CA ALA A 76 15.40 -4.51 5.00
C ALA A 76 14.79 -5.71 4.27
N PRO A 77 13.49 -6.02 4.49
CA PRO A 77 12.81 -7.06 3.74
C PRO A 77 12.88 -6.77 2.23
N ARG A 78 13.28 -7.77 1.43
CA ARG A 78 13.15 -7.70 -0.02
C ARG A 78 11.68 -7.59 -0.37
N ILE A 79 11.32 -6.64 -1.23
CA ILE A 79 9.96 -6.47 -1.71
C ILE A 79 9.78 -7.29 -2.99
N ASP A 80 8.74 -8.12 -3.06
CA ASP A 80 8.40 -8.90 -4.26
C ASP A 80 7.33 -8.19 -5.09
N LEU A 81 6.42 -7.49 -4.42
CA LEU A 81 5.36 -6.69 -5.03
C LEU A 81 5.21 -5.36 -4.31
N CYS A 82 5.19 -4.26 -5.06
CA CYS A 82 4.74 -2.97 -4.56
C CYS A 82 3.35 -2.62 -5.10
N ILE A 83 2.48 -2.13 -4.23
CA ILE A 83 1.16 -1.60 -4.58
C ILE A 83 1.09 -0.14 -4.18
N PHE A 84 1.00 0.73 -5.18
CA PHE A 84 0.69 2.14 -4.97
C PHE A 84 -0.80 2.34 -4.70
N MET A 85 -1.14 3.07 -3.63
CA MET A 85 -2.53 3.32 -3.23
C MET A 85 -3.21 4.45 -4.00
N ASP A 86 -2.44 5.25 -4.75
CA ASP A 86 -2.93 6.26 -5.69
C ASP A 86 -1.91 6.59 -6.77
N GLU A 87 -2.38 7.19 -7.86
CA GLU A 87 -1.59 7.51 -9.06
C GLU A 87 -0.54 8.59 -8.83
N ASN A 88 -0.68 9.42 -7.79
CA ASN A 88 0.34 10.42 -7.47
C ASN A 88 1.63 9.78 -6.93
N SER A 89 1.62 8.46 -6.74
CA SER A 89 2.78 7.67 -6.39
C SER A 89 3.62 7.25 -7.61
N LEU A 90 3.10 7.44 -8.83
CA LEU A 90 3.81 7.09 -10.07
C LEU A 90 5.03 8.02 -10.23
N GLY A 91 6.24 7.44 -10.10
CA GLY A 91 7.50 8.18 -10.15
C GLY A 91 8.22 8.29 -8.80
N ILE A 92 7.62 7.79 -7.71
CA ILE A 92 8.33 7.62 -6.43
C ILE A 92 9.31 6.44 -6.58
N ALA A 93 10.56 6.66 -6.15
CA ALA A 93 11.55 5.59 -6.10
C ALA A 93 11.08 4.49 -5.16
N LEU A 94 11.25 3.23 -5.59
CA LEU A 94 10.90 2.04 -4.81
C LEU A 94 12.15 1.25 -4.45
N PRO A 95 12.14 0.54 -3.31
CA PRO A 95 13.18 -0.45 -3.01
C PRO A 95 13.23 -1.50 -4.12
N ASP A 96 14.29 -2.32 -4.14
CA ASP A 96 14.37 -3.43 -5.10
C ASP A 96 13.10 -4.27 -5.01
N HIS A 97 12.37 -4.35 -6.13
CA HIS A 97 11.05 -4.93 -6.22
C HIS A 97 10.91 -5.78 -7.48
N GLY A 98 10.13 -6.87 -7.38
CA GLY A 98 9.82 -7.70 -8.54
C GLY A 98 8.85 -7.01 -9.50
N ASN A 99 7.68 -6.61 -8.99
CA ASN A 99 6.63 -5.95 -9.76
C ASN A 99 6.03 -4.76 -8.99
N ALA A 100 5.45 -3.79 -9.71
CA ALA A 100 4.74 -2.65 -9.14
C ALA A 100 3.40 -2.42 -9.84
N ILE A 101 2.33 -2.28 -9.05
CA ILE A 101 0.98 -2.03 -9.55
C ILE A 101 0.35 -0.85 -8.82
N CYS A 102 -0.67 -0.24 -9.42
CA CYS A 102 -1.39 0.88 -8.82
C CYS A 102 -2.86 0.50 -8.60
N TRP A 103 -3.36 0.76 -7.39
CA TRP A 103 -4.77 0.72 -7.06
C TRP A 103 -5.31 2.14 -6.94
N ARG A 104 -6.49 2.39 -7.52
CA ARG A 104 -7.18 3.67 -7.36
C ARG A 104 -8.12 3.59 -6.15
N VAL A 105 -7.56 3.84 -4.97
CA VAL A 105 -8.33 3.86 -3.71
C VAL A 105 -8.58 5.32 -3.30
N PRO A 106 -9.85 5.76 -3.19
CA PRO A 106 -10.18 7.13 -2.78
C PRO A 106 -9.54 7.49 -1.44
N ASP A 107 -9.02 8.72 -1.32
CA ASP A 107 -8.47 9.20 -0.06
C ASP A 107 -9.60 9.53 0.93
N PRO A 108 -9.77 8.74 2.02
CA PRO A 108 -10.88 8.96 2.96
C PRO A 108 -10.67 10.24 3.78
N SER A 109 -9.47 10.82 3.83
CA SER A 109 -9.23 12.07 4.58
C SER A 109 -9.86 13.31 3.93
N LEU A 110 -10.26 13.21 2.65
CA LEU A 110 -10.98 14.28 1.94
C LEU A 110 -12.46 14.34 2.33
N ASP A 111 -13.02 13.25 2.87
CA ASP A 111 -14.35 13.14 3.43
C ASP A 111 -14.28 12.19 4.64
N PRO A 112 -13.86 12.67 5.83
CA PRO A 112 -13.51 11.82 6.96
C PRO A 112 -14.74 11.29 7.71
N SER A 113 -15.72 10.77 6.96
CA SER A 113 -16.88 10.07 7.48
C SER A 113 -16.57 8.58 7.67
N PRO A 114 -17.15 7.89 8.68
CA PRO A 114 -16.98 6.44 8.83
C PRO A 114 -17.32 5.65 7.55
N ALA A 115 -18.26 6.14 6.76
CA ALA A 115 -18.64 5.54 5.48
C ALA A 115 -17.52 5.58 4.43
N ALA A 116 -16.71 6.65 4.40
CA ALA A 116 -15.57 6.74 3.49
C ALA A 116 -14.48 5.71 3.85
N TYR A 117 -14.19 5.53 5.14
CA TYR A 117 -13.22 4.53 5.60
C TYR A 117 -13.71 3.09 5.40
N LEU A 118 -15.01 2.83 5.62
CA LEU A 118 -15.61 1.53 5.29
C LEU A 118 -15.54 1.24 3.79
N ARG A 119 -15.79 2.24 2.93
CA ARG A 119 -15.62 2.07 1.48
C ARG A 119 -14.17 1.73 1.11
N VAL A 120 -13.19 2.37 1.75
CA VAL A 120 -11.77 2.04 1.54
C VAL A 120 -11.50 0.60 1.96
N LEU A 121 -11.99 0.19 3.12
CA LEU A 121 -11.86 -1.18 3.63
C LEU A 121 -12.45 -2.20 2.63
N ASP A 122 -13.66 -1.94 2.13
CA ASP A 122 -14.32 -2.80 1.15
C ASP A 122 -13.51 -2.90 -0.14
N LEU A 123 -13.11 -1.76 -0.72
CA LEU A 123 -12.35 -1.73 -1.98
C LEU A 123 -11.02 -2.48 -1.86
N VAL A 124 -10.30 -2.25 -0.76
CA VAL A 124 -9.02 -2.90 -0.47
C VAL A 124 -9.23 -4.41 -0.26
N GLY A 125 -10.23 -4.81 0.52
CA GLY A 125 -10.54 -6.22 0.75
C GLY A 125 -10.87 -6.97 -0.54
N HIS A 126 -11.71 -6.38 -1.41
CA HIS A 126 -12.03 -6.96 -2.71
C HIS A 126 -10.81 -7.05 -3.64
N ALA A 127 -9.96 -6.01 -3.65
CA ALA A 127 -8.73 -6.01 -4.45
C ALA A 127 -7.75 -7.09 -3.99
N ILE A 128 -7.57 -7.26 -2.67
CA ILE A 128 -6.74 -8.33 -2.09
C ILE A 128 -7.30 -9.71 -2.41
N ALA A 129 -8.62 -9.91 -2.27
CA ALA A 129 -9.25 -11.18 -2.63
C ALA A 129 -9.01 -11.53 -4.11
N GLY A 130 -9.16 -10.54 -5.01
CA GLY A 130 -8.85 -10.72 -6.43
C GLY A 130 -7.38 -11.05 -6.71
N LEU A 131 -6.45 -10.39 -5.99
CA LEU A 131 -5.01 -10.65 -6.06
C LEU A 131 -4.69 -12.09 -5.67
N ILE A 132 -5.27 -12.59 -4.57
CA ILE A 132 -5.05 -13.95 -4.06
C ILE A 132 -5.63 -14.99 -5.03
N VAL A 133 -6.89 -14.81 -5.46
CA VAL A 133 -7.61 -15.80 -6.29
C VAL A 133 -6.99 -15.94 -7.68
N SER A 134 -6.56 -14.83 -8.29
CA SER A 134 -6.04 -14.87 -9.66
C SER A 134 -4.67 -15.54 -9.78
N GLY A 135 -3.98 -15.83 -8.66
CA GLY A 135 -2.59 -16.29 -8.64
C GLY A 135 -1.62 -15.34 -9.35
N SER A 136 -2.13 -14.19 -9.77
CA SER A 136 -1.52 -13.23 -10.66
C SER A 136 -1.31 -11.98 -9.83
N ILE A 137 -0.12 -11.89 -9.26
CA ILE A 137 0.44 -10.64 -8.75
C ILE A 137 0.91 -9.80 -9.96
N GLU A 138 -0.01 -9.66 -10.92
CA GLU A 138 0.17 -8.99 -12.18
C GLU A 138 -0.99 -7.99 -12.31
N PRO A 139 -0.71 -6.74 -12.67
CA PRO A 139 -1.73 -5.70 -12.72
C PRO A 139 -2.78 -6.04 -13.77
N ARG A 140 -4.05 -6.20 -13.36
CA ARG A 140 -5.21 -6.09 -14.27
C ARG A 140 -5.71 -4.65 -14.41
N PHE A 141 -4.78 -3.71 -14.51
CA PHE A 141 -5.00 -2.41 -15.12
C PHE A 141 -3.71 -2.06 -15.87
N PRO A 142 -3.77 -1.74 -17.17
CA PRO A 142 -2.56 -1.40 -17.90
C PRO A 142 -1.92 -0.17 -17.25
N VAL A 143 -0.76 -0.35 -16.63
CA VAL A 143 0.18 0.75 -16.41
C VAL A 143 0.61 1.15 -17.82
N ALA A 144 0.05 2.25 -18.34
CA ALA A 144 0.63 2.88 -19.51
C ALA A 144 2.10 3.13 -19.16
N ALA A 145 3.01 2.57 -19.96
CA ALA A 145 4.45 2.70 -19.75
C ALA A 145 4.79 4.17 -19.51
N VAL A 146 5.22 4.50 -18.29
CA VAL A 146 5.71 5.83 -17.96
C VAL A 146 7.10 5.92 -18.58
N THR A 147 7.17 6.56 -19.74
CA THR A 147 8.44 7.02 -20.31
C THR A 147 9.05 8.03 -19.33
N PRO A 148 10.33 7.92 -18.95
CA PRO A 148 10.98 8.96 -18.18
C PRO A 148 11.14 10.20 -19.07
N ALA A 149 10.22 11.15 -18.95
CA ALA A 149 10.44 12.49 -19.47
C ALA A 149 11.34 13.22 -18.47
N CYS A 150 12.65 13.04 -18.63
CA CYS A 150 13.65 13.87 -17.98
C CYS A 150 14.33 14.75 -19.03
N ASN A 151 14.32 16.06 -18.72
CA ASN A 151 15.14 17.15 -19.25
C ASN A 151 14.58 17.97 -20.42
N SER A 152 13.75 18.95 -20.06
CA SER A 152 13.94 20.31 -20.54
C SER A 152 13.90 21.25 -19.34
N HIS A 153 15.04 21.81 -18.97
CA HIS A 153 15.21 23.20 -18.51
C HIS A 153 16.70 23.57 -18.51
N ALA A 154 17.00 24.60 -19.30
CA ALA A 154 18.03 25.62 -19.14
C ALA A 154 19.52 25.25 -19.26
N ALA A 155 20.09 25.60 -20.42
CA ALA A 155 21.00 26.74 -20.52
C ALA A 155 20.76 27.45 -21.86
#